data_AF-A0A3R6QBW5-F1
#
_entry.id   AF-A0A3R6QBW5-F1
#
_cell.length_a   1.000
_cell.length_b   1.000
_cell.length_c   1.000
_cell.angle_alpha   90.00
_cell.angle_beta   90.00
_cell.angle_gamma   90.00
#
_symmetry.space_group_name_H-M   'P 1'
#
loop_
_entity.id
_entity.type
_entity.pdbx_description
1 polymer ?
#
loop_
_entity_poly.entity_id
_entity_poly.type
_entity_poly.pdbx_seq_one_letter_code
_entity_poly.pdbx_strand_id
1 'polypeptide(L)'
;MKFKKYATLILLTILVIGFSKNSVFAAAKAAGTSTKAAVNTQNKTSSKKSYKKSDLRLMASIINCEAGGESYQGKLAVGIVVMNRVSSKAFPNTIRKVIYQRGQFSPVRNGALNKRLAQYDAGRTGSSQWKDCIKAAKKVLSGQDYIMYRGSKKNFDSFHFFSVYLSGARFRLGGHRFK
;
A
#
# COMPACT_ATOMS: atom_id res chain seq x y z
N MET A 1 18.13 37.76 34.17
CA MET A 1 18.83 36.90 33.20
C MET A 1 19.09 35.55 33.86
N LYS A 2 18.50 34.46 33.35
CA LYS A 2 18.52 33.14 33.99
C LYS A 2 19.06 32.05 33.04
N PHE A 3 19.69 31.08 33.69
CA PHE A 3 20.07 29.72 33.28
C PHE A 3 21.46 29.49 32.68
N LYS A 4 22.28 28.90 33.58
CA LYS A 4 23.64 28.40 33.42
C LYS A 4 23.64 27.12 32.59
N LYS A 5 24.72 26.98 31.83
CA LYS A 5 25.12 25.85 30.99
C LYS A 5 25.41 24.62 31.85
N TYR A 6 24.88 23.46 31.49
CA TYR A 6 25.35 22.17 31.99
C TYR A 6 25.88 21.36 30.82
N ALA A 7 27.21 21.28 30.77
CA ALA A 7 27.98 20.39 29.91
C ALA A 7 28.01 19.02 30.58
N THR A 8 27.45 18.01 29.90
CA THR A 8 27.45 16.62 30.35
C THR A 8 28.77 15.98 29.96
N LEU A 9 29.56 15.59 30.96
CA LEU A 9 30.87 14.96 30.83
C LEU A 9 30.79 13.53 31.43
N ILE A 10 31.43 12.59 30.72
CA ILE A 10 31.97 11.29 31.16
C ILE A 10 30.98 10.14 31.45
N LEU A 11 30.99 9.12 30.58
CA LEU A 11 31.19 7.75 31.04
C LEU A 11 32.02 6.95 30.02
N LEU A 12 33.23 6.58 30.43
CA LEU A 12 34.21 5.76 29.74
C LEU A 12 34.01 4.29 30.13
N THR A 13 34.32 3.38 29.19
CA THR A 13 34.64 1.94 29.36
C THR A 13 33.50 1.04 29.88
N ILE A 14 33.17 -0.07 29.22
CA ILE A 14 33.95 -1.31 29.27
C ILE A 14 33.84 -2.11 27.96
N LEU A 15 35.04 -2.50 27.51
CA LEU A 15 35.38 -3.55 26.55
C LEU A 15 35.01 -4.93 27.11
N VAL A 16 34.23 -5.74 26.40
CA VAL A 16 34.27 -7.20 26.55
C VAL A 16 34.49 -7.84 25.18
N ILE A 17 35.65 -8.48 25.09
CA ILE A 17 36.13 -9.35 24.03
C ILE A 17 35.32 -10.65 24.05
N GLY A 18 34.92 -11.16 22.88
CA GLY A 18 34.32 -12.49 22.75
C GLY A 18 34.60 -13.07 21.37
N PHE A 19 35.51 -14.04 21.33
CA PHE A 19 36.18 -14.60 20.16
C PHE A 19 35.27 -15.45 19.24
N SER A 20 35.65 -15.42 17.98
CA SER A 20 35.23 -16.30 16.88
C SER A 20 35.75 -17.74 17.07
N LYS A 21 34.91 -18.75 16.76
CA LYS A 21 35.12 -19.80 15.74
C LYS A 21 34.40 -21.13 16.06
N ASN A 22 33.99 -21.76 14.96
CA ASN A 22 33.86 -23.19 14.68
C ASN A 22 32.54 -23.93 14.91
N SER A 23 31.91 -24.17 13.76
CA SER A 23 31.19 -25.36 13.36
C SER A 23 31.80 -26.66 13.88
N VAL A 24 30.97 -27.52 14.45
CA VAL A 24 31.23 -28.95 14.64
C VAL A 24 30.05 -29.74 14.09
N PHE A 25 30.29 -30.44 12.98
CA PHE A 25 29.48 -31.58 12.55
C PHE A 25 30.03 -32.82 13.25
N ALA A 26 29.19 -33.52 14.02
CA ALA A 26 29.43 -34.91 14.41
C ALA A 26 28.09 -35.62 14.66
N ALA A 27 27.94 -36.79 14.06
CA ALA A 27 26.78 -37.65 14.10
C ALA A 27 26.74 -38.51 15.37
N ALA A 28 25.54 -38.77 15.91
CA ALA A 28 25.27 -39.86 16.84
C ALA A 28 23.82 -40.35 16.68
N LYS A 29 23.61 -41.63 17.01
CA LYS A 29 22.68 -42.57 16.40
C LYS A 29 21.54 -42.97 17.35
N ALA A 30 20.39 -43.26 16.74
CA ALA A 30 19.28 -44.15 17.14
C ALA A 30 18.16 -43.68 18.11
N ALA A 31 16.94 -43.87 17.57
CA ALA A 31 15.67 -44.27 18.18
C ALA A 31 14.79 -43.22 18.91
N GLY A 32 13.56 -43.04 18.39
CA GLY A 32 12.40 -42.57 19.16
C GLY A 32 11.68 -41.34 18.62
N THR A 33 10.75 -41.57 17.67
CA THR A 33 9.46 -40.89 17.42
C THR A 33 9.24 -39.48 18.02
N SER A 34 9.07 -38.45 17.16
CA SER A 34 8.03 -37.38 17.22
C SER A 34 8.33 -36.19 16.29
N THR A 35 7.51 -36.05 15.23
CA THR A 35 7.09 -34.81 14.53
C THR A 35 8.04 -33.59 14.46
N LYS A 36 8.88 -33.53 13.42
CA LYS A 36 9.45 -32.25 12.92
C LYS A 36 8.41 -31.50 12.09
N ALA A 37 7.65 -30.61 12.72
CA ALA A 37 6.98 -29.51 12.02
C ALA A 37 8.03 -28.45 11.66
N ALA A 38 8.67 -28.61 10.50
CA ALA A 38 9.46 -27.56 9.88
C ALA A 38 8.52 -26.51 9.27
N VAL A 39 7.98 -25.61 10.10
CA VAL A 39 7.29 -24.42 9.58
C VAL A 39 8.33 -23.35 9.29
N ASN A 40 8.77 -23.44 8.04
CA ASN A 40 9.39 -22.42 7.21
C ASN A 40 9.06 -20.99 7.67
N THR A 41 10.01 -20.35 8.35
CA THR A 41 10.08 -18.89 8.49
C THR A 41 10.23 -18.30 7.09
N GLN A 42 9.09 -18.06 6.45
CA GLN A 42 8.97 -17.32 5.21
C GLN A 42 9.39 -15.89 5.49
N ASN A 43 10.70 -15.66 5.43
CA ASN A 43 11.30 -14.35 5.31
C ASN A 43 10.82 -13.80 3.97
N LYS A 44 9.67 -13.12 4.00
CA LYS A 44 9.02 -12.51 2.84
C LYS A 44 9.89 -11.34 2.40
N THR A 45 10.98 -11.65 1.71
CA THR A 45 11.72 -10.72 0.89
C THR A 45 10.74 -10.23 -0.16
N SER A 46 10.09 -9.10 0.14
CA SER A 46 9.12 -8.46 -0.73
C SER A 46 9.81 -8.13 -2.06
N SER A 47 9.77 -9.06 -3.01
CA SER A 47 10.04 -8.76 -4.40
C SER A 47 9.04 -7.68 -4.76
N LYS A 48 9.52 -6.45 -4.97
CA LYS A 48 8.66 -5.34 -5.40
C LYS A 48 8.00 -5.81 -6.70
N LYS A 49 6.71 -6.13 -6.64
CA LYS A 49 5.94 -6.49 -7.84
C LYS A 49 6.11 -5.35 -8.83
N SER A 50 6.71 -5.66 -9.98
CA SER A 50 6.96 -4.69 -11.03
C SER A 50 5.62 -4.33 -11.67
N TYR A 51 5.35 -3.05 -11.85
CA TYR A 51 4.17 -2.53 -12.53
C TYR A 51 4.59 -1.60 -13.67
N LYS A 52 3.75 -1.50 -14.70
CA LYS A 52 4.04 -0.65 -15.87
C LYS A 52 3.96 0.82 -15.47
N LYS A 53 4.82 1.66 -16.07
CA LYS A 53 4.75 3.13 -15.89
C LYS A 53 3.38 3.69 -16.32
N SER A 54 2.77 3.10 -17.35
CA SER A 54 1.42 3.44 -17.82
C SER A 54 0.34 3.14 -16.77
N ASP A 55 0.47 2.03 -16.05
CA ASP A 55 -0.45 1.66 -14.97
C ASP A 55 -0.30 2.62 -13.78
N LEU A 56 0.93 2.99 -13.42
CA LEU A 56 1.18 4.00 -12.39
C LEU A 56 0.57 5.35 -12.77
N ARG A 57 0.81 5.84 -13.99
CA ARG A 57 0.26 7.09 -14.51
C ARG A 57 -1.26 7.10 -14.42
N LEU A 58 -1.90 6.03 -14.89
CA LEU A 58 -3.35 5.93 -14.93
C LEU A 58 -3.96 5.79 -13.53
N MET A 59 -3.39 4.90 -12.69
CA MET A 59 -3.82 4.68 -11.31
C MET A 59 -3.68 5.94 -10.45
N ALA A 60 -2.54 6.63 -10.52
CA ALA A 60 -2.34 7.87 -9.75
C ALA A 60 -3.31 8.98 -10.18
N SER A 61 -3.56 9.10 -11.48
CA SER A 61 -4.46 10.12 -12.02
C SER A 61 -5.91 9.86 -11.62
N ILE A 62 -6.39 8.62 -11.70
CA ILE A 62 -7.77 8.30 -11.30
C ILE A 62 -7.96 8.43 -9.78
N ILE A 63 -6.99 8.00 -8.96
CA ILE A 63 -7.04 8.21 -7.50
C ILE A 63 -7.11 9.71 -7.19
N ASN A 64 -6.40 10.56 -7.94
CA ASN A 64 -6.47 12.00 -7.74
C ASN A 64 -7.84 12.59 -8.11
N CYS A 65 -8.46 12.10 -9.18
CA CYS A 65 -9.83 12.50 -9.53
C CYS A 65 -10.85 12.11 -8.45
N GLU A 66 -10.79 10.88 -7.95
CA GLU A 66 -11.83 10.29 -7.08
C GLU A 66 -11.62 10.58 -5.59
N ALA A 67 -10.36 10.74 -5.16
CA ALA A 67 -9.99 10.82 -3.75
C ALA A 67 -8.91 11.87 -3.49
N GLY A 68 -8.74 12.85 -4.38
CA GLY A 68 -7.73 13.91 -4.23
C GLY A 68 -7.82 14.65 -2.90
N GLY A 69 -9.03 15.06 -2.52
CA GLY A 69 -9.32 15.74 -1.25
C GLY A 69 -9.49 14.82 -0.03
N GLU A 70 -9.39 13.50 -0.21
CA GLU A 70 -9.59 12.53 0.87
C GLU A 70 -8.30 12.28 1.66
N SER A 71 -8.42 11.66 2.83
CA SER A 71 -7.26 11.16 3.58
C SER A 71 -6.41 10.20 2.73
N TYR A 72 -5.14 10.00 3.11
CA TYR A 72 -4.26 9.04 2.44
C TYR A 72 -4.86 7.63 2.38
N GLN A 73 -5.56 7.22 3.43
CA GLN A 73 -6.29 5.96 3.53
C GLN A 73 -7.44 5.90 2.53
N GLY A 74 -8.16 7.01 2.30
CA GLY A 74 -9.19 7.12 1.27
C GLY A 74 -8.62 6.96 -0.14
N LYS A 75 -7.46 7.59 -0.40
CA LYS A 75 -6.71 7.43 -1.66
C LYS A 75 -6.29 5.98 -1.89
N LEU A 76 -5.77 5.31 -0.85
CA LEU A 76 -5.46 3.87 -0.89
C LEU A 76 -6.70 3.03 -1.15
N ALA A 77 -7.80 3.28 -0.44
CA ALA A 77 -9.04 2.51 -0.56
C ALA A 77 -9.59 2.52 -1.99
N VAL A 78 -9.62 3.69 -2.65
CA VAL A 78 -10.04 3.79 -4.06
C VAL A 78 -9.11 2.98 -4.98
N GLY A 79 -7.79 3.08 -4.78
CA GLY A 79 -6.83 2.29 -5.54
C GLY A 79 -6.99 0.77 -5.35
N ILE A 80 -7.30 0.34 -4.13
CA ILE A 80 -7.55 -1.08 -3.81
C ILE A 80 -8.82 -1.55 -4.53
N VAL A 81 -9.92 -0.79 -4.52
CA VAL A 81 -11.15 -1.16 -5.25
C VAL A 81 -10.89 -1.37 -6.74
N VAL A 82 -10.05 -0.54 -7.37
CA VAL A 82 -9.65 -0.74 -8.78
C VAL A 82 -8.92 -2.08 -8.94
N MET A 83 -7.97 -2.40 -8.05
CA MET A 83 -7.21 -3.66 -8.12
C MET A 83 -8.06 -4.89 -7.78
N ASN A 84 -9.04 -4.78 -6.89
CA ASN A 84 -9.99 -5.85 -6.57
C ASN A 84 -10.81 -6.22 -7.80
N ARG A 85 -11.27 -5.22 -8.55
CA ARG A 85 -11.94 -5.45 -9.84
C ARG A 85 -11.02 -6.11 -10.84
N VAL A 86 -9.79 -5.62 -11.01
CA VAL A 86 -8.80 -6.26 -11.91
C VAL A 86 -8.57 -7.73 -11.57
N SER A 87 -8.65 -8.09 -10.28
CA SER A 87 -8.41 -9.45 -9.79
C SER A 87 -9.66 -10.34 -9.80
N SER A 88 -10.85 -9.77 -9.97
CA SER A 88 -12.12 -10.48 -9.89
C SER A 88 -12.61 -10.89 -11.28
N LYS A 89 -13.11 -12.14 -11.39
CA LYS A 89 -13.66 -12.70 -12.64
C LYS A 89 -14.91 -11.95 -13.13
N ALA A 90 -15.56 -11.19 -12.25
CA ALA A 90 -16.76 -10.41 -12.59
C ALA A 90 -16.46 -9.09 -13.32
N PHE A 91 -15.19 -8.71 -13.44
CA PHE A 91 -14.77 -7.44 -14.02
C PHE A 91 -13.64 -7.64 -15.04
N PRO A 92 -13.32 -6.61 -15.85
CA PRO A 92 -12.18 -6.68 -16.74
C PRO A 92 -10.85 -6.86 -16.00
N ASN A 93 -9.95 -7.65 -16.59
CA ASN A 93 -8.67 -8.05 -15.99
C ASN A 93 -7.52 -7.05 -16.21
N THR A 94 -7.79 -5.79 -16.56
CA THR A 94 -6.74 -4.76 -16.72
C THR A 94 -7.20 -3.42 -16.15
N ILE A 95 -6.26 -2.65 -15.60
CA ILE A 95 -6.53 -1.34 -15.00
C ILE A 95 -7.21 -0.40 -16.01
N ARG A 96 -6.73 -0.37 -17.25
CA ARG A 96 -7.35 0.42 -18.32
C ARG A 96 -8.81 0.01 -18.53
N LYS A 97 -9.11 -1.27 -18.72
CA LYS A 97 -10.49 -1.70 -18.97
C LYS A 97 -11.41 -1.42 -17.78
N VAL A 98 -10.93 -1.58 -16.55
CA VAL A 98 -11.70 -1.25 -15.32
C VAL A 98 -12.00 0.24 -15.24
N ILE A 99 -10.99 1.09 -15.45
CA ILE A 99 -11.17 2.55 -15.35
C ILE A 99 -12.09 3.08 -16.44
N TYR A 100 -11.95 2.58 -17.67
CA TYR A 100 -12.76 3.03 -18.81
C TYR A 100 -14.10 2.28 -18.93
N GLN A 101 -14.46 1.42 -17.97
CA GLN A 101 -15.75 0.74 -17.97
C GLN A 101 -16.89 1.77 -17.90
N ARG A 102 -17.89 1.61 -18.77
CA ARG A 102 -18.98 2.58 -18.93
C ARG A 102 -19.72 2.81 -17.60
N GLY A 103 -19.84 4.08 -17.21
CA GLY A 103 -20.57 4.50 -16.00
C GLY A 103 -19.81 4.28 -14.69
N GLN A 104 -18.59 3.75 -14.73
CA GLN A 104 -17.91 3.32 -13.52
C GLN A 104 -17.12 4.44 -12.82
N PHE A 105 -16.45 5.29 -13.60
CA PHE A 105 -15.67 6.42 -13.13
C PHE A 105 -16.12 7.68 -13.87
N SER A 106 -16.80 8.60 -13.18
CA SER A 106 -17.29 9.84 -13.78
C SER A 106 -16.20 10.71 -14.43
N PRO A 107 -14.94 10.76 -13.90
CA PRO A 107 -13.86 11.56 -14.47
C PRO A 107 -13.47 11.19 -15.91
N VAL A 108 -13.77 9.96 -16.33
CA VAL A 108 -13.50 9.49 -17.70
C VAL A 108 -14.39 10.23 -18.71
N ARG A 109 -15.65 10.47 -18.36
CA ARG A 109 -16.66 11.03 -19.26
C ARG A 109 -16.69 12.55 -19.25
N ASN A 110 -16.34 13.18 -18.13
CA ASN A 110 -16.35 14.65 -18.00
C ASN A 110 -14.99 15.31 -18.34
N GLY A 111 -14.01 14.53 -18.82
CA GLY A 111 -12.69 15.01 -19.21
C GLY A 111 -11.73 15.33 -18.06
N ALA A 112 -12.15 15.19 -16.80
CA ALA A 112 -11.27 15.43 -15.65
C ALA A 112 -10.08 14.46 -15.63
N LEU A 113 -10.28 13.20 -16.02
CA LEU A 113 -9.18 12.23 -16.12
C LEU A 113 -8.14 12.69 -17.14
N ASN A 114 -8.55 13.15 -18.32
CA ASN A 114 -7.63 13.67 -19.34
C ASN A 114 -6.80 14.85 -18.82
N LYS A 115 -7.43 15.77 -18.07
CA LYS A 115 -6.73 16.88 -17.42
C LYS A 115 -5.67 16.39 -16.42
N ARG A 116 -5.99 15.39 -15.59
CA ARG A 116 -5.04 14.83 -14.62
C ARG A 116 -3.90 14.06 -15.29
N LEU A 117 -4.19 13.34 -16.36
CA LEU A 117 -3.18 12.67 -17.16
C LEU A 117 -2.19 13.66 -17.76
N ALA A 118 -2.67 14.78 -18.33
CA ALA A 118 -1.81 15.84 -18.84
C ALA A 118 -0.98 16.52 -17.74
N GLN A 119 -1.55 16.73 -16.55
CA GLN A 119 -0.80 17.24 -15.39
C GLN A 119 0.31 16.28 -14.95
N TYR A 120 0.04 14.97 -14.94
CA TYR A 120 1.03 13.95 -14.62
C TYR A 120 2.20 13.99 -15.62
N ASP A 121 1.89 14.03 -16.91
CA ASP A 121 2.90 14.04 -17.98
C ASP A 121 3.74 15.32 -17.98
N ALA A 122 3.12 16.46 -17.67
CA ALA A 122 3.80 17.74 -17.50
C ALA A 122 4.58 17.85 -16.18
N GLY A 123 4.66 16.79 -15.37
CA GLY A 123 5.37 16.82 -14.09
C GLY A 123 4.72 17.70 -13.02
N ARG A 124 3.47 18.15 -13.22
CA ARG A 124 2.73 19.05 -12.29
C ARG A 124 2.15 18.27 -11.11
N THR A 125 2.97 17.44 -10.48
CA THR A 125 2.59 16.50 -9.40
C THR A 125 3.23 16.87 -8.05
N GLY A 126 3.72 18.11 -7.90
CA GLY A 126 4.49 18.56 -6.74
C GLY A 126 3.69 18.75 -5.43
N SER A 127 2.37 18.96 -5.53
CA SER A 127 1.50 19.13 -4.36
C SER A 127 1.47 17.89 -3.45
N SER A 128 1.26 18.08 -2.14
CA SER A 128 1.12 16.97 -1.18
C SER A 128 0.02 15.98 -1.58
N GLN A 129 -1.11 16.50 -2.06
CA GLN A 129 -2.20 15.68 -2.61
C GLN A 129 -1.71 14.75 -3.74
N TRP A 130 -1.02 15.30 -4.74
CA TRP A 130 -0.49 14.50 -5.85
C TRP A 130 0.53 13.45 -5.37
N LYS A 131 1.44 13.84 -4.47
CA LYS A 131 2.42 12.92 -3.88
C LYS A 131 1.74 11.75 -3.17
N ASP A 132 0.68 12.02 -2.41
CA ASP A 132 -0.13 10.99 -1.75
C ASP A 132 -0.83 10.07 -2.75
N CYS A 133 -1.43 10.61 -3.82
CA CYS A 133 -2.07 9.79 -4.87
C CYS A 133 -1.05 8.88 -5.56
N ILE A 134 0.14 9.39 -5.89
CA ILE A 134 1.22 8.59 -6.48
C ILE A 134 1.70 7.52 -5.49
N LYS A 135 1.89 7.89 -4.22
CA LYS A 135 2.30 6.95 -3.17
C LYS A 135 1.27 5.83 -2.99
N ALA A 136 -0.01 6.16 -2.93
CA ALA A 136 -1.10 5.20 -2.87
C ALA A 136 -1.13 4.28 -4.09
N ALA A 137 -1.03 4.84 -5.31
CA ALA A 137 -0.96 4.09 -6.55
C ALA A 137 0.20 3.07 -6.54
N LYS A 138 1.41 3.48 -6.13
CA LYS A 138 2.56 2.58 -6.01
C LYS A 138 2.30 1.44 -5.03
N LYS A 139 1.67 1.72 -3.88
CA LYS A 139 1.35 0.72 -2.85
C LYS A 139 0.36 -0.32 -3.37
N VAL A 140 -0.74 0.11 -3.98
CA VAL A 140 -1.76 -0.84 -4.49
C VAL A 140 -1.25 -1.65 -5.68
N LEU A 141 -0.47 -1.04 -6.58
CA LEU A 141 0.18 -1.74 -7.69
C LEU A 141 1.23 -2.76 -7.22
N SER A 142 1.86 -2.50 -6.07
CA SER A 142 2.74 -3.46 -5.41
C SER A 142 2.00 -4.57 -4.65
N GLY A 143 0.66 -4.57 -4.65
CA GLY A 143 -0.18 -5.60 -4.03
C GLY A 143 -0.66 -5.28 -2.63
N GLN A 144 -0.61 -4.02 -2.18
CA GLN A 144 -1.27 -3.64 -0.93
C GLN A 144 -2.80 -3.67 -1.12
N ASP A 145 -3.48 -4.46 -0.29
CA ASP A 145 -4.93 -4.75 -0.32
C ASP A 145 -5.66 -4.29 0.96
N TYR A 146 -4.98 -3.52 1.81
CA TYR A 146 -5.48 -3.07 3.10
C TYR A 146 -5.22 -1.59 3.34
N ILE A 147 -5.96 -1.04 4.29
CA ILE A 147 -5.72 0.28 4.87
C ILE A 147 -5.44 0.17 6.37
N MET A 148 -4.77 1.18 6.92
CA MET A 148 -4.69 1.37 8.37
C MET A 148 -5.85 2.25 8.82
N TYR A 149 -6.72 1.74 9.68
CA TYR A 149 -7.91 2.45 10.15
C TYR A 149 -8.00 2.33 11.67
N ARG A 150 -8.01 3.47 12.38
CA ARG A 150 -8.10 3.55 13.85
C ARG A 150 -7.05 2.67 14.57
N GLY A 151 -5.83 2.64 14.05
CA GLY A 151 -4.71 1.87 14.63
C GLY A 151 -4.64 0.40 14.19
N SER A 152 -5.63 -0.12 13.46
CA SER A 152 -5.64 -1.53 13.03
C SER A 152 -5.64 -1.67 11.51
N LYS A 153 -5.10 -2.80 11.02
CA LYS A 153 -5.19 -3.18 9.62
C LYS A 153 -6.62 -3.59 9.28
N LYS A 154 -7.23 -2.92 8.30
CA LYS A 154 -8.53 -3.28 7.73
C LYS A 154 -8.32 -3.85 6.33
N ASN A 155 -8.61 -5.13 6.15
CA ASN A 155 -8.63 -5.75 4.83
C ASN A 155 -9.71 -5.09 3.96
N PHE A 156 -9.38 -4.81 2.71
CA PHE A 156 -10.23 -4.14 1.75
C PHE A 156 -10.52 -4.96 0.49
N ASP A 157 -10.08 -6.22 0.42
CA ASP A 157 -10.25 -7.16 -0.70
C ASP A 157 -11.69 -7.37 -1.18
N SER A 158 -12.66 -7.36 -0.27
CA SER A 158 -14.07 -7.62 -0.59
C SER A 158 -14.83 -6.41 -1.15
N PHE A 159 -14.26 -5.21 -1.12
CA PHE A 159 -14.92 -4.01 -1.61
C PHE A 159 -14.68 -3.82 -3.11
N HIS A 160 -15.76 -3.75 -3.87
CA HIS A 160 -15.73 -3.57 -5.31
C HIS A 160 -16.39 -2.28 -5.76
N PHE A 161 -17.06 -1.55 -4.86
CA PHE A 161 -17.74 -0.32 -5.20
C PHE A 161 -17.44 0.76 -4.17
N PHE A 162 -17.42 2.01 -4.63
CA PHE A 162 -17.42 3.18 -3.76
C PHE A 162 -18.29 4.29 -4.35
N SER A 163 -18.88 5.10 -3.50
CA SER A 163 -19.65 6.31 -3.87
C SER A 163 -19.90 7.15 -2.61
N VAL A 164 -20.24 8.43 -2.78
CA VAL A 164 -20.76 9.27 -1.69
C VAL A 164 -22.10 8.71 -1.19
N TYR A 165 -22.93 8.26 -2.12
CA TYR A 165 -24.22 7.62 -1.85
C TYR A 165 -24.19 6.20 -2.38
N LEU A 166 -24.10 5.23 -1.46
CA LEU A 166 -24.08 3.80 -1.77
C LEU A 166 -25.01 3.07 -0.81
N SER A 167 -26.05 2.43 -1.35
CA SER A 167 -26.97 1.59 -0.58
C SER A 167 -26.26 0.28 -0.20
N GLY A 168 -26.50 -0.18 1.04
CA GLY A 168 -25.87 -1.39 1.58
C GLY A 168 -24.34 -1.27 1.73
N ALA A 169 -23.83 -0.04 1.93
CA ALA A 169 -22.42 0.17 2.22
C ALA A 169 -22.01 -0.51 3.53
N ARG A 170 -20.89 -1.24 3.49
CA ARG A 170 -20.36 -2.00 4.63
C ARG A 170 -19.25 -1.23 5.37
N PHE A 171 -18.78 -0.13 4.79
CA PHE A 171 -17.72 0.69 5.38
C PHE A 171 -17.79 2.15 4.90
N ARG A 172 -17.41 3.09 5.76
CA ARG A 172 -17.33 4.53 5.44
C ARG A 172 -15.96 5.07 5.83
N LEU A 173 -15.35 5.85 4.93
CA LEU A 173 -14.08 6.51 5.14
C LEU A 173 -14.09 7.86 4.43
N GLY A 174 -14.01 8.94 5.21
CA GLY A 174 -14.17 10.30 4.69
C GLY A 174 -15.53 10.50 4.03
N GLY A 175 -15.53 11.07 2.82
CA GLY A 175 -16.74 11.26 2.00
C GLY A 175 -17.26 9.97 1.36
N HIS A 176 -16.46 8.91 1.33
CA HIS A 176 -16.76 7.68 0.59
C HIS A 176 -17.42 6.60 1.44
N ARG A 177 -18.36 5.90 0.80
CA ARG A 177 -18.94 4.64 1.27
C ARG A 177 -18.47 3.51 0.36
N PHE A 178 -18.20 2.33 0.93
CA PHE A 178 -17.66 1.17 0.23
C PHE A 178 -18.57 -0.06 0.40
N LYS A 179 -18.72 -0.83 -0.68
CA LYS A 179 -19.47 -2.10 -0.70
C LYS A 179 -18.70 -3.18 -1.44
#